data_AF-A0A3C7Z7M9-F1
#
_entry.id   AF-A0A3C7Z7M9-F1
#
_cell.length_a   1.000
_cell.length_b   1.000
_cell.length_c   1.000
_cell.angle_alpha   90.00
_cell.angle_beta   90.00
_cell.angle_gamma   90.00
#
_symmetry.space_group_name_H-M   'P 1'
#
loop_
_entity.id
_entity.type
_entity.pdbx_description
1 polymer ?
#
loop_
_entity_poly.entity_id
_entity_poly.type
_entity_poly.pdbx_seq_one_letter_code
_entity_poly.pdbx_strand_id
1 'polypeptide(L)'
;MIRVGNENKYTLGFTIVELLIVIVVIAILAAITIVAYTGIRERAISSSIQSSALQAGKQIAAFGATNADIYPDTLSEIGLQDTGNEEYTYIVNNSISPARYCVSVESVQSSGVSYAFSSTSSGIVEGTCVRNYALNPNAAPGTTYLKGIGSNQASSTLIATSDRPFTGTTSFKREITGSGQAFGGMTAEGSVLTSDRIHWSYEVYSTRAGTMNNWSVGQRASNGNNLGTGGSTGNQLVPANEWKHMASSMSPSEEITMDRYGGYNLPVEPGDTVWMDSFMVTITEDEYEFADGSSPGWAWDGQPNASTSFGPAKLYSS
;
A
#
# COMPACT_ATOMS: atom_id res chain seq x y z
N MET A 1 65.36 72.00 -9.26
CA MET A 1 64.06 72.22 -8.59
C MET A 1 63.00 71.57 -9.46
N ILE A 2 62.56 70.36 -9.14
CA ILE A 2 61.55 69.60 -9.90
C ILE A 2 60.31 69.48 -9.00
N ARG A 3 59.18 70.03 -9.44
CA ARG A 3 57.88 69.87 -8.76
C ARG A 3 57.29 68.52 -9.16
N VAL A 4 57.10 67.63 -8.18
CA VAL A 4 56.30 66.41 -8.35
C VAL A 4 54.83 66.81 -8.21
N GLY A 5 54.07 66.68 -9.29
CA GLY A 5 52.61 66.81 -9.28
C GLY A 5 52.00 65.56 -8.67
N ASN A 6 51.16 65.74 -7.65
CA ASN A 6 50.42 64.66 -7.01
C ASN A 6 49.15 64.39 -7.83
N GLU A 7 49.12 63.31 -8.63
CA GLU A 7 47.91 62.88 -9.32
C GLU A 7 46.97 62.19 -8.33
N ASN A 8 45.95 62.90 -7.87
CA ASN A 8 44.88 62.34 -7.07
C ASN A 8 44.07 61.36 -7.94
N LYS A 9 44.34 60.05 -7.79
CA LYS A 9 43.45 59.01 -8.30
C LYS A 9 42.12 59.11 -7.55
N TYR A 10 41.06 59.49 -8.25
CA TYR A 10 39.70 59.39 -7.72
C TYR A 10 39.34 57.91 -7.58
N THR A 11 39.36 57.39 -6.36
CA THR A 11 38.70 56.13 -6.02
C THR A 11 37.20 56.36 -6.18
N LEU A 12 36.63 55.81 -7.25
CA LEU A 12 35.18 55.77 -7.42
C LEU A 12 34.61 54.93 -6.26
N GLY A 13 33.90 55.58 -5.35
CA GLY A 13 33.27 54.92 -4.20
C GLY A 13 32.07 54.10 -4.65
N PHE A 14 31.98 52.86 -4.16
CA PHE A 14 30.83 51.98 -4.39
C PHE A 14 29.57 52.58 -3.76
N THR A 15 28.53 52.80 -4.56
CA THR A 15 27.28 53.40 -4.07
C THR A 15 26.43 52.36 -3.34
N ILE A 16 25.63 52.82 -2.37
CA ILE A 16 24.66 51.97 -1.68
C ILE A 16 23.66 51.35 -2.68
N VAL A 17 23.32 52.08 -3.75
CA VAL A 17 22.42 51.60 -4.80
C VAL A 17 23.02 50.42 -5.57
N GLU A 18 24.31 50.48 -5.92
CA GLU A 18 25.01 49.36 -6.57
C GLU A 18 25.02 48.12 -5.66
N LEU A 19 25.28 48.30 -4.37
CA LEU A 19 25.22 47.19 -3.40
C LEU A 19 23.81 46.61 -3.27
N LEU A 20 22.79 47.47 -3.25
CA LEU A 20 21.40 47.08 -3.11
C LEU A 20 20.92 46.26 -4.32
N ILE A 21 21.27 46.67 -5.53
CA ILE A 21 20.88 45.93 -6.74
C ILE A 21 21.53 44.54 -6.74
N VAL A 22 22.80 44.43 -6.33
CA VAL A 22 23.50 43.13 -6.26
C VAL A 22 22.82 42.17 -5.30
N ILE A 23 22.44 42.61 -4.10
CA ILE A 23 21.75 41.74 -3.13
C ILE A 23 20.36 41.33 -3.64
N VAL A 24 19.62 42.22 -4.32
CA VAL A 24 18.30 41.91 -4.88
C VAL A 24 18.43 40.87 -5.99
N VAL A 25 19.43 41.03 -6.88
CA VAL A 25 19.69 40.06 -7.95
C VAL A 25 20.07 38.71 -7.38
N ILE A 26 20.97 38.65 -6.39
CA ILE A 26 21.33 37.39 -5.73
C ILE A 26 20.12 36.76 -5.05
N ALA A 27 19.26 37.54 -4.40
CA ALA A 27 18.06 37.02 -3.73
C ALA A 27 17.09 36.37 -4.72
N ILE A 28 16.84 37.00 -5.88
CA ILE A 28 15.96 36.45 -6.93
C ILE A 28 16.59 35.17 -7.52
N LEU A 29 17.88 35.18 -7.83
CA LEU A 29 18.58 34.01 -8.36
C LEU A 29 18.56 32.85 -7.37
N ALA A 30 18.85 33.12 -6.09
CA ALA A 30 18.82 32.10 -5.04
C ALA A 30 17.43 31.46 -4.92
N ALA A 31 16.36 32.26 -4.90
CA ALA A 31 14.99 31.76 -4.82
C ALA A 31 14.65 30.80 -5.99
N ILE A 32 14.97 31.19 -7.24
CA ILE A 32 14.75 30.34 -8.41
C ILE A 32 15.58 29.05 -8.32
N THR A 33 16.85 29.15 -7.94
CA THR A 33 17.74 27.99 -7.83
C THR A 33 17.29 26.98 -6.79
N ILE A 34 16.73 27.42 -5.66
CA ILE A 34 16.25 26.51 -4.61
C ILE A 34 15.07 25.68 -5.12
N VAL A 35 14.07 26.32 -5.74
CA VAL A 35 12.88 25.62 -6.27
C VAL A 35 13.25 24.66 -7.41
N ALA A 36 14.19 25.06 -8.27
CA ALA A 36 14.68 24.18 -9.32
C ALA A 36 15.47 22.99 -8.75
N TYR A 37 16.30 23.24 -7.74
CA TYR A 37 17.14 22.22 -7.11
C TYR A 37 16.33 21.14 -6.40
N THR A 38 15.25 21.49 -5.69
CA THR A 38 14.38 20.50 -5.03
C THR A 38 13.78 19.53 -6.04
N GLY A 39 13.20 20.04 -7.13
CA GLY A 39 12.62 19.19 -8.17
C GLY A 39 13.65 18.35 -8.94
N ILE A 40 14.88 18.85 -9.14
CA ILE A 40 15.97 18.05 -9.74
C ILE A 40 16.40 16.93 -8.79
N ARG A 41 16.52 17.22 -7.49
CA ARG A 41 16.90 16.24 -6.47
C ARG A 41 15.90 15.08 -6.41
N GLU A 42 14.61 15.36 -6.37
CA GLU A 42 13.55 14.33 -6.33
C GLU A 42 13.60 13.41 -7.56
N ARG A 43 13.77 13.98 -8.77
CA ARG A 43 13.92 13.18 -10.01
C ARG A 43 15.20 12.33 -10.00
N ALA A 44 16.29 12.86 -9.47
CA ALA A 44 17.55 12.13 -9.33
C ALA A 44 17.41 10.96 -8.35
N ILE A 45 16.74 11.17 -7.21
CA ILE A 45 16.42 10.11 -6.25
C ILE A 45 15.56 9.04 -6.91
N SER A 46 14.43 9.42 -7.53
CA SER A 46 13.55 8.47 -8.23
C SER A 46 14.29 7.65 -9.28
N SER A 47 15.14 8.29 -10.11
CA SER A 47 15.95 7.60 -11.12
C SER A 47 16.97 6.62 -10.50
N SER A 48 17.56 6.99 -9.36
CA SER A 48 18.47 6.13 -8.62
C SER A 48 17.75 4.89 -8.09
N ILE A 49 16.61 5.08 -7.41
CA ILE A 49 15.82 3.97 -6.84
C ILE A 49 15.30 3.03 -7.94
N GLN A 50 14.83 3.57 -9.06
CA GLN A 50 14.44 2.76 -10.23
C GLN A 50 15.60 1.88 -10.73
N SER A 51 16.81 2.45 -10.80
CA SER A 51 18.01 1.71 -11.21
C SER A 51 18.35 0.60 -10.22
N SER A 52 18.30 0.89 -8.92
CA SER A 52 18.59 -0.08 -7.85
C SER A 52 17.58 -1.22 -7.84
N ALA A 53 16.28 -0.92 -7.92
CA ALA A 53 15.22 -1.94 -8.03
C ALA A 53 15.38 -2.81 -9.29
N LEU A 54 15.75 -2.21 -10.43
CA LEU A 54 16.00 -2.96 -11.67
C LEU A 54 17.22 -3.87 -11.56
N GLN A 55 18.29 -3.38 -10.93
CA GLN A 55 19.49 -4.17 -10.69
C GLN A 55 19.19 -5.34 -9.76
N ALA A 56 18.46 -5.09 -8.67
CA ALA A 56 18.06 -6.11 -7.71
C ALA A 56 17.22 -7.22 -8.37
N GLY A 57 16.16 -6.84 -9.09
CA GLY A 57 15.32 -7.79 -9.81
C GLY A 57 16.11 -8.63 -10.82
N LYS A 58 17.03 -8.02 -11.57
CA LYS A 58 17.90 -8.75 -12.51
C LYS A 58 18.85 -9.72 -11.82
N GLN A 59 19.42 -9.35 -10.67
CA GLN A 59 20.30 -10.24 -9.91
C GLN A 59 19.54 -11.46 -9.38
N ILE A 60 18.34 -11.25 -8.84
CA ILE A 60 17.45 -12.34 -8.37
C ILE A 60 17.04 -13.24 -9.54
N ALA A 61 16.63 -12.66 -10.67
CA ALA A 61 16.28 -13.44 -11.87
C ALA A 61 17.48 -14.25 -12.40
N ALA A 62 18.68 -13.67 -12.41
CA ALA A 62 19.90 -14.36 -12.81
C ALA A 62 20.22 -15.53 -11.87
N PHE A 63 20.04 -15.35 -10.56
CA PHE A 63 20.17 -16.44 -9.59
C PHE A 63 19.18 -17.57 -9.89
N GLY A 64 17.91 -17.27 -10.13
CA GLY A 64 16.90 -18.27 -10.48
C GLY A 64 17.29 -19.09 -11.73
N ALA A 65 17.77 -18.40 -12.77
CA ALA A 65 18.21 -19.06 -14.01
C ALA A 65 19.38 -20.04 -13.82
N THR A 66 20.22 -19.85 -12.78
CA THR A 66 21.33 -20.76 -12.46
C THR A 66 20.99 -21.80 -11.37
N ASN A 67 19.83 -21.68 -10.72
CA ASN A 67 19.42 -22.50 -9.57
C ASN A 67 18.06 -23.18 -9.79
N ALA A 68 17.82 -23.68 -11.01
CA ALA A 68 16.61 -24.44 -11.37
C ALA A 68 15.28 -23.69 -11.08
N ASP A 69 15.25 -22.39 -11.39
CA ASP A 69 14.13 -21.48 -11.17
C ASP A 69 13.74 -21.31 -9.68
N ILE A 70 14.66 -21.61 -8.75
CA ILE A 70 14.55 -21.29 -7.33
C ILE A 70 15.27 -19.97 -7.07
N TYR A 71 14.58 -19.01 -6.44
CA TYR A 71 15.14 -17.71 -6.09
C TYR A 71 15.85 -17.73 -4.74
N PRO A 72 16.74 -16.78 -4.44
CA PRO A 72 17.38 -16.70 -3.12
C PRO A 72 16.35 -16.64 -2.01
N ASP A 73 16.60 -17.31 -0.88
CA ASP A 73 15.69 -17.20 0.28
C ASP A 73 15.84 -15.83 0.96
N THR A 74 17.04 -15.24 0.87
CA THR A 74 17.36 -13.90 1.37
C THR A 74 18.16 -13.08 0.35
N LEU A 75 18.01 -11.76 0.39
CA LEU A 75 18.82 -10.84 -0.43
C LEU A 75 20.33 -10.93 -0.12
N SER A 76 20.69 -11.35 1.09
CA SER A 76 22.08 -11.45 1.54
C SER A 76 22.89 -12.49 0.75
N GLU A 77 22.25 -13.55 0.24
CA GLU A 77 22.87 -14.59 -0.57
C GLU A 77 23.42 -14.07 -1.91
N ILE A 78 22.87 -12.97 -2.40
CA ILE A 78 23.31 -12.29 -3.62
C ILE A 78 24.00 -10.95 -3.34
N GLY A 79 24.31 -10.67 -2.06
CA GLY A 79 25.03 -9.47 -1.64
C GLY A 79 24.21 -8.18 -1.69
N LEU A 80 22.88 -8.27 -1.72
CA LEU A 80 21.98 -7.13 -1.61
C LEU A 80 21.58 -6.91 -0.15
N GLN A 81 21.61 -5.65 0.27
CA GLN A 81 21.30 -5.23 1.64
C GLN A 81 20.96 -3.74 1.65
N ASP A 82 20.31 -3.31 2.72
CA ASP A 82 19.99 -1.92 2.95
C ASP A 82 21.24 -1.05 3.00
N THR A 83 21.07 0.19 2.60
CA THR A 83 22.09 1.23 2.69
C THR A 83 21.52 2.42 3.45
N GLY A 84 22.36 3.40 3.80
CA GLY A 84 21.85 4.63 4.43
C GLY A 84 20.85 5.43 3.58
N ASN A 85 20.64 5.06 2.31
CA ASN A 85 19.78 5.78 1.36
C ASN A 85 18.65 4.92 0.77
N GLU A 86 18.75 3.59 0.88
CA GLU A 86 17.90 2.61 0.20
C GLU A 86 17.54 1.50 1.16
N GLU A 87 16.25 1.22 1.27
CA GLU A 87 15.70 0.10 2.04
C GLU A 87 15.07 -0.92 1.10
N TYR A 88 15.43 -2.20 1.26
CA TYR A 88 15.01 -3.29 0.40
C TYR A 88 13.93 -4.12 1.09
N THR A 89 12.81 -4.30 0.43
CA THR A 89 11.79 -5.29 0.83
C THR A 89 11.82 -6.45 -0.15
N TYR A 90 11.86 -7.68 0.35
CA TYR A 90 11.91 -8.87 -0.48
C TYR A 90 10.91 -9.91 -0.01
N ILE A 91 10.09 -10.37 -0.95
CA ILE A 91 9.09 -11.42 -0.74
C ILE A 91 9.34 -12.51 -1.78
N VAL A 92 9.49 -13.75 -1.32
CA VAL A 92 9.71 -14.92 -2.17
C VAL A 92 8.81 -16.07 -1.77
N ASN A 93 8.38 -16.85 -2.76
CA ASN A 93 7.71 -18.12 -2.58
C ASN A 93 8.29 -19.14 -3.56
N ASN A 94 9.23 -19.94 -3.06
CA ASN A 94 9.88 -21.03 -3.77
C ASN A 94 9.07 -22.35 -3.70
N SER A 95 7.96 -22.38 -2.95
CA SER A 95 7.16 -23.59 -2.71
C SER A 95 6.10 -23.84 -3.78
N ILE A 96 5.90 -22.89 -4.70
CA ILE A 96 4.96 -23.00 -5.82
C ILE A 96 5.69 -23.19 -7.15
N SER A 97 4.97 -23.71 -8.15
CA SER A 97 5.48 -23.89 -9.51
C SER A 97 4.65 -23.10 -10.52
N PRO A 98 5.24 -22.13 -11.24
CA PRO A 98 6.61 -21.62 -11.08
C PRO A 98 6.80 -20.85 -9.76
N ALA A 99 8.03 -20.81 -9.23
CA ALA A 99 8.38 -19.99 -8.09
C ALA A 99 8.17 -18.51 -8.41
N ARG A 100 7.98 -17.69 -7.37
CA ARG A 100 7.67 -16.26 -7.51
C ARG A 100 8.44 -15.43 -6.51
N TYR A 101 8.79 -14.20 -6.91
CA TYR A 101 9.39 -13.20 -6.03
C TYR A 101 8.95 -11.78 -6.40
N CYS A 102 9.09 -10.88 -5.43
CA CYS A 102 8.98 -9.43 -5.54
C CYS A 102 10.10 -8.80 -4.71
N VAL A 103 10.86 -7.89 -5.30
CA VAL A 103 11.81 -7.02 -4.60
C VAL A 103 11.43 -5.56 -4.82
N SER A 104 11.44 -4.76 -3.77
CA SER A 104 11.27 -3.31 -3.86
C SER A 104 12.39 -2.59 -3.15
N VAL A 105 12.66 -1.38 -3.62
CA VAL A 105 13.62 -0.44 -3.03
C VAL A 105 12.86 0.84 -2.71
N GLU A 106 12.96 1.29 -1.47
CA GLU A 106 12.41 2.53 -0.98
C GLU A 106 13.51 3.53 -0.65
N SER A 107 13.27 4.82 -0.93
CA SER A 107 14.21 5.87 -0.56
C SER A 107 14.05 6.30 0.88
N VAL A 108 15.12 6.14 1.67
CA VAL A 108 15.22 6.71 3.03
C VAL A 108 15.28 8.25 3.00
N GLN A 109 15.66 8.84 1.86
CA GLN A 109 15.81 10.29 1.70
C GLN A 109 14.52 11.00 1.28
N SER A 110 13.53 10.27 0.78
CA SER A 110 12.28 10.81 0.25
C SER A 110 11.16 9.80 0.42
N SER A 111 10.34 9.99 1.46
CA SER A 111 9.16 9.15 1.74
C SER A 111 8.24 9.05 0.53
N GLY A 112 7.72 7.86 0.25
CA GLY A 112 6.80 7.61 -0.86
C GLY A 112 7.47 7.40 -2.22
N VAL A 113 8.81 7.46 -2.30
CA VAL A 113 9.54 7.07 -3.52
C VAL A 113 9.98 5.61 -3.37
N SER A 114 9.17 4.70 -3.91
CA SER A 114 9.48 3.27 -3.96
C SER A 114 9.25 2.68 -5.35
N TYR A 115 10.12 1.76 -5.73
CA TYR A 115 10.02 1.02 -6.98
C TYR A 115 10.31 -0.45 -6.75
N ALA A 116 9.63 -1.29 -7.51
CA ALA A 116 9.65 -2.72 -7.38
C ALA A 116 9.88 -3.43 -8.71
N PHE A 117 10.43 -4.62 -8.60
CA PHE A 117 10.57 -5.59 -9.67
C PHE A 117 10.08 -6.94 -9.17
N SER A 118 9.20 -7.58 -9.91
CA SER A 118 8.69 -8.92 -9.58
C SER A 118 8.84 -9.88 -10.74
N SER A 119 8.80 -11.18 -10.43
CA SER A 119 8.81 -12.28 -11.40
C SER A 119 7.68 -12.22 -12.44
N THR A 120 6.59 -11.49 -12.16
CA THR A 120 5.44 -11.32 -13.05
C THR A 120 5.34 -9.90 -13.64
N SER A 121 6.21 -8.99 -13.23
CA SER A 121 6.29 -7.64 -13.78
C SER A 121 7.03 -7.64 -15.12
N SER A 122 6.58 -6.81 -16.08
CA SER A 122 7.25 -6.61 -17.36
C SER A 122 8.39 -5.58 -17.30
N GLY A 123 8.85 -5.22 -16.11
CA GLY A 123 9.78 -4.12 -15.86
C GLY A 123 9.59 -3.53 -14.46
N ILE A 124 10.12 -2.33 -14.24
CA ILE A 124 9.95 -1.63 -12.97
C ILE A 124 8.52 -1.11 -12.83
N VAL A 125 7.95 -1.34 -11.66
CA VAL A 125 6.63 -0.85 -11.25
C VAL A 125 6.84 0.04 -10.02
N GLU A 126 6.10 1.14 -9.94
CA GLU A 126 6.10 1.99 -8.74
C GLU A 126 5.38 1.28 -7.58
N GLY A 127 5.93 1.42 -6.38
CA GLY A 127 5.38 0.83 -5.15
C GLY A 127 6.35 -0.07 -4.40
N THR A 128 5.88 -0.53 -3.25
CA THR A 128 6.60 -1.41 -2.33
C THR A 128 6.03 -2.82 -2.43
N CYS A 129 6.88 -3.83 -2.33
CA CYS A 129 6.44 -5.23 -2.31
C CYS A 129 5.71 -5.52 -1.01
N VAL A 130 4.42 -5.84 -1.12
CA VAL A 130 3.56 -6.17 0.02
C VAL A 130 2.86 -7.49 -0.23
N ARG A 131 2.43 -8.15 0.85
CA ARG A 131 1.57 -9.34 0.81
C ARG A 131 0.16 -8.96 1.21
N ASN A 132 -0.81 -9.23 0.34
CA ASN A 132 -2.22 -9.19 0.67
C ASN A 132 -2.63 -10.53 1.29
N TYR A 133 -2.98 -10.50 2.58
CA TYR A 133 -3.40 -11.69 3.32
C TYR A 133 -4.88 -12.09 3.06
N ALA A 134 -5.61 -11.36 2.22
CA ALA A 134 -6.96 -11.71 1.79
C ALA A 134 -6.97 -12.92 0.84
N LEU A 135 -7.87 -13.89 1.08
CA LEU A 135 -7.92 -15.11 0.26
C LEU A 135 -8.73 -14.96 -1.05
N ASN A 136 -9.83 -14.19 -1.06
CA ASN A 136 -10.61 -13.89 -2.27
C ASN A 136 -10.92 -12.38 -2.38
N PRO A 137 -9.89 -11.54 -2.56
CA PRO A 137 -9.98 -10.10 -2.43
C PRO A 137 -10.93 -9.39 -3.41
N ASN A 138 -11.12 -9.94 -4.62
CA ASN A 138 -11.85 -9.33 -5.75
C ASN A 138 -13.19 -10.04 -6.06
N ALA A 139 -13.68 -10.84 -5.12
CA ALA A 139 -14.89 -11.64 -5.29
C ALA A 139 -14.92 -12.54 -6.53
N ALA A 140 -13.77 -13.07 -6.95
CA ALA A 140 -13.73 -14.07 -8.00
C ALA A 140 -14.71 -15.22 -7.70
N PRO A 141 -15.25 -15.91 -8.71
CA PRO A 141 -16.47 -16.68 -8.61
C PRO A 141 -16.55 -17.57 -7.36
N GLY A 142 -17.38 -17.17 -6.41
CA GLY A 142 -17.57 -17.87 -5.14
C GLY A 142 -17.54 -16.94 -3.94
N THR A 143 -18.16 -17.37 -2.85
CA THR A 143 -18.34 -16.54 -1.64
C THR A 143 -17.77 -17.21 -0.40
N THR A 144 -17.00 -18.29 -0.58
CA THR A 144 -16.51 -19.17 0.49
C THR A 144 -15.79 -18.42 1.60
N TYR A 145 -15.00 -17.41 1.21
CA TYR A 145 -14.14 -16.61 2.10
C TYR A 145 -14.81 -15.35 2.65
N LEU A 146 -16.03 -15.03 2.23
CA LEU A 146 -16.76 -13.92 2.81
C LEU A 146 -17.67 -14.44 3.94
N LYS A 147 -17.42 -13.96 5.15
CA LYS A 147 -18.09 -14.38 6.38
C LYS A 147 -18.86 -13.23 7.03
N GLY A 148 -19.69 -13.60 7.98
CA GLY A 148 -20.35 -12.64 8.86
C GLY A 148 -19.40 -12.02 9.87
N ILE A 149 -19.56 -10.72 10.14
CA ILE A 149 -18.86 -10.02 11.24
C ILE A 149 -19.87 -9.20 12.05
N GLY A 150 -19.63 -9.04 13.35
CA GLY A 150 -20.59 -8.41 14.27
C GLY A 150 -21.78 -9.30 14.69
N SER A 151 -22.75 -8.69 15.35
CA SER A 151 -24.01 -9.30 15.83
C SER A 151 -25.23 -8.66 15.14
N ASN A 152 -26.45 -9.18 15.39
CA ASN A 152 -27.70 -8.64 14.83
C ASN A 152 -27.72 -8.51 13.29
N GLN A 153 -27.13 -9.51 12.64
CA GLN A 153 -26.97 -9.58 11.19
C GLN A 153 -28.32 -9.70 10.49
N ALA A 154 -28.56 -8.83 9.51
CA ALA A 154 -29.71 -8.90 8.63
C ALA A 154 -29.69 -10.20 7.80
N SER A 155 -30.84 -10.86 7.68
CA SER A 155 -30.96 -11.99 6.75
C SER A 155 -30.68 -11.51 5.32
N SER A 156 -29.79 -12.19 4.60
CA SER A 156 -29.38 -11.81 3.25
C SER A 156 -28.99 -13.00 2.41
N THR A 157 -29.13 -12.87 1.09
CA THR A 157 -28.46 -13.75 0.12
C THR A 157 -27.10 -13.15 -0.22
N LEU A 158 -26.10 -14.00 -0.43
CA LEU A 158 -24.74 -13.56 -0.78
C LEU A 158 -24.34 -14.22 -2.09
N ILE A 159 -23.93 -13.41 -3.06
CA ILE A 159 -23.47 -13.86 -4.37
C ILE A 159 -22.23 -13.07 -4.81
N ALA A 160 -21.34 -13.70 -5.56
CA ALA A 160 -20.34 -12.99 -6.36
C ALA A 160 -21.01 -12.59 -7.68
N THR A 161 -20.93 -11.32 -8.08
CA THR A 161 -21.65 -10.79 -9.24
C THR A 161 -20.80 -9.80 -10.04
N SER A 162 -21.08 -9.68 -11.33
CA SER A 162 -20.54 -8.64 -12.21
C SER A 162 -21.43 -7.40 -12.30
N ASP A 163 -22.52 -7.32 -11.52
CA ASP A 163 -23.48 -6.19 -11.56
C ASP A 163 -22.82 -4.86 -11.20
N ARG A 164 -21.82 -4.88 -10.31
CA ARG A 164 -21.14 -3.68 -9.81
C ARG A 164 -19.76 -3.99 -9.22
N PRO A 165 -18.76 -4.37 -10.03
CA PRO A 165 -17.38 -4.44 -9.56
C PRO A 165 -16.85 -3.02 -9.24
N PHE A 166 -16.05 -2.90 -8.20
CA PHE A 166 -15.22 -1.71 -7.98
C PHE A 166 -13.91 -1.86 -8.75
N THR A 167 -13.23 -2.99 -8.55
CA THR A 167 -12.05 -3.39 -9.32
C THR A 167 -12.31 -4.75 -9.98
N GLY A 168 -11.53 -5.07 -11.01
CA GLY A 168 -11.66 -6.35 -11.72
C GLY A 168 -13.05 -6.54 -12.37
N THR A 169 -13.60 -7.75 -12.23
CA THR A 169 -14.82 -8.18 -12.94
C THR A 169 -16.00 -8.51 -12.03
N THR A 170 -15.77 -8.66 -10.73
CA THR A 170 -16.76 -9.18 -9.78
C THR A 170 -16.70 -8.42 -8.46
N SER A 171 -17.81 -8.37 -7.74
CA SER A 171 -17.88 -7.95 -6.34
C SER A 171 -18.82 -8.85 -5.55
N PHE A 172 -18.70 -8.83 -4.23
CA PHE A 172 -19.65 -9.52 -3.37
C PHE A 172 -20.90 -8.68 -3.24
N LYS A 173 -22.06 -9.24 -3.58
CA LYS A 173 -23.37 -8.61 -3.43
C LYS A 173 -24.18 -9.32 -2.36
N ARG A 174 -24.67 -8.55 -1.40
CA ARG A 174 -25.66 -8.96 -0.40
C ARG A 174 -27.01 -8.36 -0.71
N GLU A 175 -28.01 -9.18 -0.97
CA GLU A 175 -29.40 -8.73 -1.11
C GLU A 175 -30.10 -8.94 0.22
N ILE A 176 -30.59 -7.85 0.81
CA ILE A 176 -31.14 -7.86 2.16
C ILE A 176 -32.60 -8.34 2.11
N THR A 177 -32.91 -9.35 2.92
CA THR A 177 -34.21 -10.02 2.99
C THR A 177 -34.92 -9.84 4.34
N GLY A 178 -34.18 -9.43 5.37
CA GLY A 178 -34.69 -9.14 6.70
C GLY A 178 -34.04 -7.87 7.27
N SER A 179 -34.72 -7.16 8.18
CA SER A 179 -34.17 -5.98 8.84
C SER A 179 -33.01 -6.34 9.77
N GLY A 180 -32.05 -5.43 9.93
CA GLY A 180 -30.93 -5.60 10.85
C GLY A 180 -29.71 -4.81 10.42
N GLN A 181 -28.53 -5.38 10.68
CA GLN A 181 -27.26 -4.78 10.29
C GLN A 181 -26.67 -5.52 9.09
N ALA A 182 -26.25 -4.79 8.07
CA ALA A 182 -25.39 -5.33 7.02
C ALA A 182 -23.97 -5.54 7.57
N PHE A 183 -23.30 -6.52 6.97
CA PHE A 183 -22.03 -7.02 7.43
C PHE A 183 -21.25 -7.63 6.26
N GLY A 184 -19.94 -7.70 6.41
CA GLY A 184 -19.10 -8.54 5.57
C GLY A 184 -17.68 -8.53 6.08
N GLY A 185 -17.14 -9.72 6.31
CA GLY A 185 -15.75 -9.91 6.65
C GLY A 185 -15.07 -10.82 5.66
N MET A 186 -13.95 -10.40 5.09
CA MET A 186 -13.09 -11.25 4.29
C MET A 186 -12.22 -12.10 5.21
N THR A 187 -12.14 -13.39 4.93
CA THR A 187 -11.18 -14.28 5.60
C THR A 187 -9.77 -13.84 5.22
N ALA A 188 -8.96 -13.57 6.24
CA ALA A 188 -7.52 -13.45 6.10
C ALA A 188 -6.90 -14.83 6.32
N GLU A 189 -5.79 -15.13 5.64
CA GLU A 189 -5.03 -16.32 5.96
C GLU A 189 -4.57 -16.26 7.42
N GLY A 190 -4.99 -17.25 8.22
CA GLY A 190 -4.78 -17.32 9.67
C GLY A 190 -3.34 -17.63 10.09
N SER A 191 -2.36 -17.09 9.36
CA SER A 191 -0.96 -17.06 9.80
C SER A 191 -0.83 -16.25 11.10
N VAL A 192 0.15 -16.59 11.92
CA VAL A 192 0.56 -15.75 13.05
C VAL A 192 1.01 -14.41 12.46
N LEU A 193 0.19 -13.38 12.62
CA LEU A 193 0.53 -12.03 12.23
C LEU A 193 1.40 -11.47 13.38
N THR A 194 2.55 -10.92 13.02
CA THR A 194 3.60 -10.48 13.94
C THR A 194 3.11 -9.31 14.83
N SER A 195 3.96 -8.84 15.74
CA SER A 195 3.73 -7.61 16.51
C SER A 195 3.66 -6.33 15.66
N ASP A 196 3.91 -6.43 14.36
CA ASP A 196 3.93 -5.29 13.47
C ASP A 196 2.51 -4.80 13.21
N ARG A 197 2.40 -3.54 12.77
CA ARG A 197 1.10 -2.94 12.50
C ARG A 197 0.39 -3.67 11.36
N ILE A 198 -0.89 -3.94 11.55
CA ILE A 198 -1.76 -4.57 10.55
C ILE A 198 -2.69 -3.51 10.01
N HIS A 199 -2.71 -3.37 8.69
CA HIS A 199 -3.61 -2.49 7.96
C HIS A 199 -4.59 -3.32 7.16
N TRP A 200 -5.85 -2.94 7.15
CA TRP A 200 -6.83 -3.51 6.25
C TRP A 200 -7.75 -2.47 5.67
N SER A 201 -8.15 -2.72 4.43
CA SER A 201 -9.06 -1.86 3.69
C SER A 201 -9.97 -2.69 2.78
N TYR A 202 -11.08 -2.08 2.40
CA TYR A 202 -12.06 -2.64 1.46
C TYR A 202 -12.97 -1.51 0.96
N GLU A 203 -13.66 -1.79 -0.13
CA GLU A 203 -14.64 -0.88 -0.71
C GLU A 203 -16.04 -1.36 -0.36
N VAL A 204 -16.91 -0.42 0.01
CA VAL A 204 -18.32 -0.72 0.28
C VAL A 204 -19.24 0.21 -0.50
N TYR A 205 -20.29 -0.36 -1.08
CA TYR A 205 -21.40 0.37 -1.68
C TYR A 205 -22.69 -0.09 -1.06
N SER A 206 -23.60 0.82 -0.74
CA SER A 206 -24.92 0.47 -0.21
C SER A 206 -26.01 1.27 -0.90
N THR A 207 -27.16 0.66 -1.18
CA THR A 207 -28.36 1.40 -1.64
C THR A 207 -28.88 2.37 -0.58
N ARG A 208 -28.54 2.13 0.69
CA ARG A 208 -28.99 2.90 1.84
C ARG A 208 -27.81 3.55 2.57
N ALA A 209 -27.96 4.83 2.89
CA ALA A 209 -26.98 5.54 3.70
C ALA A 209 -27.04 5.08 5.16
N GLY A 210 -25.88 5.06 5.82
CA GLY A 210 -25.79 4.73 7.22
C GLY A 210 -24.36 4.82 7.73
N THR A 211 -24.10 4.23 8.90
CA THR A 211 -22.74 4.14 9.44
C THR A 211 -22.26 2.71 9.46
N MET A 212 -21.02 2.46 9.06
CA MET A 212 -20.39 1.14 9.16
C MET A 212 -19.17 1.22 10.08
N ASN A 213 -18.94 0.16 10.83
CA ASN A 213 -17.84 0.04 11.79
C ASN A 213 -16.82 -0.96 11.27
N ASN A 214 -15.56 -0.56 11.26
CA ASN A 214 -14.47 -1.49 10.96
C ASN A 214 -14.26 -2.45 12.11
N TRP A 215 -14.11 -3.73 11.78
CA TRP A 215 -13.93 -4.78 12.77
C TRP A 215 -13.03 -5.88 12.24
N SER A 216 -12.30 -6.50 13.16
CA SER A 216 -11.50 -7.69 12.92
C SER A 216 -11.87 -8.75 13.96
N VAL A 217 -11.75 -10.02 13.58
CA VAL A 217 -11.95 -11.18 14.44
C VAL A 217 -10.71 -12.04 14.33
N GLY A 218 -10.24 -12.52 15.47
CA GLY A 218 -9.04 -13.32 15.56
C GLY A 218 -8.78 -13.75 17.00
N GLN A 219 -7.62 -14.31 17.27
CA GLN A 219 -7.24 -14.82 18.59
C GLN A 219 -5.85 -14.35 19.00
N ARG A 220 -5.63 -14.20 20.30
CA ARG A 220 -4.31 -13.95 20.89
C ARG A 220 -3.52 -15.26 20.89
N ALA A 221 -2.27 -15.23 20.41
CA ALA A 221 -1.43 -16.44 20.37
C ALA A 221 -1.12 -16.98 21.78
N SER A 222 -1.03 -16.10 22.79
CA SER A 222 -0.65 -16.47 24.16
C SER A 222 -1.67 -17.36 24.89
N ASN A 223 -2.96 -17.23 24.58
CA ASN A 223 -4.02 -17.90 25.35
C ASN A 223 -5.23 -18.35 24.51
N GLY A 224 -5.23 -18.10 23.19
CA GLY A 224 -6.34 -18.43 22.30
C GLY A 224 -7.61 -17.63 22.55
N ASN A 225 -7.59 -16.66 23.46
CA ASN A 225 -8.75 -15.80 23.70
C ASN A 225 -8.99 -14.94 22.47
N ASN A 226 -10.27 -14.70 22.18
CA ASN A 226 -10.66 -13.82 21.10
C ASN A 226 -9.99 -12.45 21.27
N LEU A 227 -9.57 -11.87 20.15
CA LEU A 227 -9.23 -10.46 20.07
C LEU A 227 -10.48 -9.66 20.43
N GLY A 228 -10.61 -9.29 21.70
CA GLY A 228 -11.54 -8.24 22.12
C GLY A 228 -11.01 -6.93 21.57
N THR A 229 -11.86 -6.16 20.87
CA THR A 229 -11.59 -4.94 20.06
C THR A 229 -10.90 -5.25 18.71
N GLY A 230 -11.48 -4.95 17.54
CA GLY A 230 -12.34 -3.83 17.18
C GLY A 230 -11.47 -2.77 16.51
N GLY A 231 -11.70 -2.48 15.23
CA GLY A 231 -10.88 -1.53 14.48
C GLY A 231 -10.78 -0.19 15.20
N SER A 232 -9.63 0.49 15.06
CA SER A 232 -9.38 1.79 15.71
C SER A 232 -10.26 2.91 15.16
N THR A 233 -10.82 2.74 13.96
CA THR A 233 -11.76 3.69 13.35
C THR A 233 -13.18 3.47 13.87
N GLY A 234 -13.69 4.48 14.60
CA GLY A 234 -15.12 4.57 14.94
C GLY A 234 -16.03 4.61 13.71
N ASN A 235 -17.35 4.63 13.94
CA ASN A 235 -18.39 4.65 12.89
C ASN A 235 -18.04 5.58 11.71
N GLN A 236 -17.90 5.01 10.52
CA GLN A 236 -17.68 5.74 9.27
C GLN A 236 -18.99 5.88 8.51
N LEU A 237 -19.21 7.03 7.88
CA LEU A 237 -20.37 7.25 7.02
C LEU A 237 -20.22 6.46 5.72
N VAL A 238 -21.23 5.66 5.40
CA VAL A 238 -21.42 5.04 4.08
C VAL A 238 -22.54 5.80 3.38
N PRO A 239 -22.25 6.58 2.33
CA PRO A 239 -23.27 7.26 1.53
C PRO A 239 -24.18 6.27 0.80
N ALA A 240 -25.39 6.70 0.50
CA ALA A 240 -26.27 5.92 -0.37
C ALA A 240 -25.79 6.03 -1.81
N ASN A 241 -25.73 4.89 -2.49
CA ASN A 241 -25.48 4.75 -3.91
C ASN A 241 -24.11 5.25 -4.40
N GLU A 242 -23.10 5.23 -3.52
CA GLU A 242 -21.73 5.63 -3.83
C GLU A 242 -20.75 4.66 -3.16
N TRP A 243 -19.62 4.41 -3.83
CA TRP A 243 -18.54 3.61 -3.27
C TRP A 243 -17.82 4.38 -2.17
N LYS A 244 -17.57 3.71 -1.07
CA LYS A 244 -16.85 4.24 0.08
C LYS A 244 -15.68 3.35 0.40
N HIS A 245 -14.51 3.95 0.31
CA HIS A 245 -13.29 3.37 0.82
C HIS A 245 -13.33 3.30 2.35
N MET A 246 -13.08 2.11 2.89
CA MET A 246 -13.09 1.79 4.31
C MET A 246 -11.74 1.23 4.70
N ALA A 247 -11.14 1.81 5.74
CA ALA A 247 -9.83 1.38 6.21
C ALA A 247 -9.71 1.44 7.74
N SER A 248 -8.89 0.56 8.30
CA SER A 248 -8.52 0.56 9.71
C SER A 248 -7.18 -0.11 9.89
N SER A 249 -6.53 0.19 11.01
CA SER A 249 -5.32 -0.50 11.42
C SER A 249 -5.36 -0.89 12.90
N MET A 250 -4.52 -1.83 13.28
CA MET A 250 -4.22 -2.16 14.67
C MET A 250 -2.73 -2.45 14.86
N SER A 251 -2.20 -2.10 16.03
CA SER A 251 -0.84 -2.48 16.45
C SER A 251 -0.98 -3.45 17.63
N PRO A 252 -0.93 -4.77 17.38
CA PRO A 252 -1.13 -5.75 18.43
C PRO A 252 0.04 -5.73 19.43
N SER A 253 -0.27 -5.85 20.73
CA SER A 253 0.75 -5.85 21.80
C SER A 253 1.46 -7.20 21.98
N GLU A 254 1.04 -8.22 21.23
CA GLU A 254 1.53 -9.58 21.24
C GLU A 254 1.21 -10.23 19.88
N GLU A 255 1.70 -11.44 19.64
CA GLU A 255 1.34 -12.21 18.44
C GLU A 255 -0.16 -12.54 18.41
N ILE A 256 -0.76 -12.41 17.23
CA ILE A 256 -2.19 -12.68 17.02
C ILE A 256 -2.41 -13.50 15.75
N THR A 257 -3.53 -14.20 15.69
CA THR A 257 -4.09 -14.70 14.43
C THR A 257 -5.28 -13.83 14.08
N MET A 258 -5.43 -13.47 12.81
CA MET A 258 -6.63 -12.80 12.30
C MET A 258 -7.38 -13.77 11.39
N ASP A 259 -8.62 -14.09 11.77
CA ASP A 259 -9.51 -14.96 11.00
C ASP A 259 -10.20 -14.18 9.88
N ARG A 260 -10.71 -12.98 10.20
CA ARG A 260 -11.44 -12.15 9.26
C ARG A 260 -11.47 -10.68 9.65
N TYR A 261 -11.65 -9.82 8.66
CA TYR A 261 -11.76 -8.38 8.84
C TYR A 261 -12.80 -7.80 7.88
N GLY A 262 -13.39 -6.67 8.24
CA GLY A 262 -14.33 -5.96 7.38
C GLY A 262 -15.24 -5.03 8.16
N GLY A 263 -16.50 -4.95 7.74
CA GLY A 263 -17.46 -3.96 8.25
C GLY A 263 -18.74 -4.58 8.80
N TYR A 264 -19.30 -3.98 9.84
CA TYR A 264 -20.65 -4.28 10.35
C TYR A 264 -21.40 -3.00 10.79
N ASN A 265 -22.60 -3.15 11.33
CA ASN A 265 -23.41 -2.08 11.91
C ASN A 265 -24.02 -1.08 10.91
N LEU A 266 -23.97 -1.36 9.60
CA LEU A 266 -24.70 -0.58 8.61
C LEU A 266 -26.20 -0.92 8.67
N PRO A 267 -27.09 0.02 9.05
CA PRO A 267 -28.53 -0.27 9.14
C PRO A 267 -29.11 -0.53 7.75
N VAL A 268 -29.81 -1.66 7.59
CA VAL A 268 -30.44 -2.07 6.33
C VAL A 268 -31.83 -2.65 6.55
N GLU A 269 -32.67 -2.53 5.53
CA GLU A 269 -34.04 -3.04 5.48
C GLU A 269 -34.23 -4.02 4.31
N PRO A 270 -35.26 -4.88 4.34
CA PRO A 270 -35.58 -5.75 3.20
C PRO A 270 -35.70 -4.96 1.89
N GLY A 271 -34.99 -5.41 0.85
CA GLY A 271 -34.90 -4.75 -0.44
C GLY A 271 -33.65 -3.88 -0.64
N ASP A 272 -32.93 -3.56 0.44
CA ASP A 272 -31.61 -2.93 0.31
C ASP A 272 -30.59 -3.91 -0.28
N THR A 273 -29.52 -3.38 -0.85
CA THR A 273 -28.41 -4.19 -1.35
C THR A 273 -27.08 -3.53 -1.00
N VAL A 274 -26.11 -4.36 -0.60
CA VAL A 274 -24.76 -3.95 -0.23
C VAL A 274 -23.76 -4.69 -1.10
N TRP A 275 -22.79 -3.97 -1.67
CA TRP A 275 -21.67 -4.53 -2.39
C TRP A 275 -20.38 -4.29 -1.63
N MET A 276 -19.48 -5.26 -1.67
CA MET A 276 -18.14 -5.15 -1.09
C MET A 276 -17.10 -5.73 -2.05
N ASP A 277 -15.95 -5.10 -2.11
CA ASP A 277 -14.90 -5.46 -3.07
C ASP A 277 -13.53 -4.97 -2.58
N SER A 278 -12.48 -5.34 -3.31
CA SER A 278 -11.12 -4.80 -3.17
C SER A 278 -10.56 -4.94 -1.75
N PHE A 279 -10.74 -6.13 -1.17
CA PHE A 279 -10.27 -6.42 0.18
C PHE A 279 -8.74 -6.51 0.21
N MET A 280 -8.11 -5.70 1.04
CA MET A 280 -6.67 -5.72 1.25
C MET A 280 -6.36 -5.83 2.73
N VAL A 281 -5.39 -6.67 3.07
CA VAL A 281 -4.80 -6.67 4.40
C VAL A 281 -3.31 -6.92 4.32
N THR A 282 -2.52 -6.05 4.96
CA THR A 282 -1.07 -6.06 4.96
C THR A 282 -0.54 -5.98 6.39
N ILE A 283 0.66 -6.51 6.61
CA ILE A 283 1.42 -6.35 7.87
C ILE A 283 2.52 -5.33 7.59
N THR A 284 2.15 -4.06 7.68
CA THR A 284 2.96 -2.90 7.29
C THR A 284 2.52 -1.69 8.11
N GLU A 285 3.36 -0.66 8.21
CA GLU A 285 2.97 0.61 8.87
C GLU A 285 1.96 1.44 8.07
N ASP A 286 1.90 1.20 6.76
CA ASP A 286 1.11 1.99 5.83
C ASP A 286 -0.05 1.21 5.22
N GLU A 287 -0.99 1.99 4.69
CA GLU A 287 -2.08 1.52 3.84
C GLU A 287 -1.68 1.60 2.36
N TYR A 288 -2.11 0.58 1.59
CA TYR A 288 -1.76 0.43 0.19
C TYR A 288 -2.99 0.43 -0.71
N GLU A 289 -2.81 0.86 -1.96
CA GLU A 289 -3.79 0.71 -3.02
C GLU A 289 -4.06 -0.77 -3.29
N PHE A 290 -5.32 -1.07 -3.61
CA PHE A 290 -5.76 -2.43 -3.86
C PHE A 290 -4.97 -3.11 -4.98
N ALA A 291 -4.49 -4.32 -4.67
CA ALA A 291 -4.04 -5.27 -5.67
C ALA A 291 -4.22 -6.71 -5.17
N ASP A 292 -4.34 -7.63 -6.11
CA ASP A 292 -4.46 -9.06 -5.88
C ASP A 292 -3.49 -9.84 -6.77
N GLY A 293 -3.45 -11.17 -6.65
CA GLY A 293 -2.55 -12.02 -7.43
C GLY A 293 -2.78 -12.03 -8.95
N SER A 294 -3.77 -11.30 -9.46
CA SER A 294 -4.04 -11.10 -10.89
C SER A 294 -3.69 -9.68 -11.38
N SER A 295 -3.40 -8.75 -10.47
CA SER A 295 -2.86 -7.44 -10.81
C SER A 295 -1.48 -7.52 -11.48
N PRO A 296 -1.09 -6.53 -12.31
CA PRO A 296 0.24 -6.48 -12.91
C PRO A 296 1.35 -6.52 -11.87
N GLY A 297 2.31 -7.44 -12.03
CA GLY A 297 3.42 -7.61 -11.10
C GLY A 297 3.08 -8.37 -9.81
N TRP A 298 1.83 -8.78 -9.62
CA TRP A 298 1.42 -9.61 -8.49
C TRP A 298 1.42 -11.10 -8.83
N ALA A 299 1.43 -11.93 -7.81
CA ALA A 299 1.30 -13.39 -7.92
C ALA A 299 0.57 -13.96 -6.71
N TRP A 300 -0.20 -15.03 -6.95
CA TRP A 300 -0.80 -15.85 -5.88
C TRP A 300 0.24 -16.78 -5.26
N ASP A 301 0.18 -16.95 -3.94
CA ASP A 301 1.00 -17.91 -3.18
C ASP A 301 0.53 -19.37 -3.32
N GLY A 302 -0.59 -19.58 -4.00
CA GLY A 302 -1.20 -20.88 -4.19
C GLY A 302 -2.32 -20.82 -5.21
N GLN A 303 -3.48 -21.38 -4.85
CA GLN A 303 -4.63 -21.40 -5.74
C GLN A 303 -5.18 -19.98 -5.94
N PRO A 304 -5.34 -19.50 -7.19
CA PRO A 304 -5.90 -18.19 -7.46
C PRO A 304 -7.25 -17.97 -6.75
N ASN A 305 -7.40 -16.83 -6.06
CA ASN A 305 -8.59 -16.46 -5.30
C ASN A 305 -8.96 -17.42 -4.15
N ALA A 306 -7.97 -18.18 -3.67
CA ALA A 306 -8.09 -19.09 -2.54
C ALA A 306 -6.80 -19.15 -1.70
N SER A 307 -5.88 -18.21 -1.91
CA SER A 307 -4.60 -18.09 -1.23
C SER A 307 -4.25 -16.62 -1.03
N THR A 308 -3.21 -16.34 -0.26
CA THR A 308 -2.60 -15.01 -0.23
C THR A 308 -1.93 -14.68 -1.55
N SER A 309 -1.61 -13.41 -1.73
CA SER A 309 -0.90 -12.91 -2.90
C SER A 309 0.08 -11.82 -2.50
N PHE A 310 1.08 -11.59 -3.34
CA PHE A 310 2.06 -10.53 -3.10
C PHE A 310 2.49 -9.88 -4.41
N GLY A 311 2.95 -8.64 -4.29
CA GLY A 311 3.40 -7.85 -5.42
C GLY A 311 3.59 -6.38 -5.05
N PRO A 312 3.91 -5.54 -6.04
CA PRO A 312 4.11 -4.11 -5.81
C PRO A 312 2.79 -3.38 -5.61
N ALA A 313 2.64 -2.64 -4.51
CA ALA A 313 1.53 -1.71 -4.31
C ALA A 313 2.03 -0.32 -3.94
N LYS A 314 1.27 0.69 -4.39
CA LYS A 314 1.49 2.08 -4.03
C LYS A 314 0.85 2.38 -2.68
N LEU A 315 1.39 3.37 -1.98
CA LEU A 315 0.72 3.92 -0.81
C LEU A 315 -0.65 4.49 -1.22
N TYR A 316 -1.65 4.24 -0.39
CA TYR A 316 -2.98 4.78 -0.62
C TYR A 316 -2.98 6.30 -0.41
N SER A 317 -3.34 7.07 -1.44
CA SER A 317 -3.53 8.53 -1.32
C SER A 317 -5.03 8.86 -1.28
N SER A 318 -5.50 9.41 -0.16
CA SER A 318 -6.88 9.85 0.06
C SER A 318 -7.29 11.07 -0.76
#